data_AF-A0A935AMF4-F1
#
_entry.id   AF-A0A935AMF4-F1
#
_cell.length_a   1.000
_cell.length_b   1.000
_cell.length_c   1.000
_cell.angle_alpha   90.00
_cell.angle_beta   90.00
_cell.angle_gamma   90.00
#
_symmetry.space_group_name_H-M   'P 1'
#
loop_
_entity.id
_entity.type
_entity.pdbx_description
1 polymer ?
#
loop_
_entity_poly.entity_id
_entity_poly.type
_entity_poly.pdbx_seq_one_letter_code
_entity_poly.pdbx_strand_id
1 'polypeptide(L)' 'MDFCRFWVLSHGISAQEHRLYNIRGTVKDQVTQQPLIGALIYVINYENQSTISNENGDFHIEDLPLG' A
#
# COMPACT_ATOMS: atom_id res chain seq x y z
N MET A 1 -11.16 54.18 -12.92
CA MET A 1 -11.21 53.82 -11.49
C MET A 1 -12.44 52.97 -11.32
N ASP A 2 -12.30 51.67 -11.11
CA ASP A 2 -13.21 50.86 -10.31
C ASP A 2 -12.53 49.52 -10.00
N PHE A 3 -12.01 49.48 -8.77
CA PHE A 3 -11.44 48.33 -8.09
C PHE A 3 -12.60 47.49 -7.54
N CYS A 4 -12.64 46.19 -7.81
CA CYS A 4 -13.24 45.10 -7.00
C CYS A 4 -13.57 43.92 -7.94
N ARG A 5 -13.34 42.64 -7.66
CA ARG A 5 -12.83 41.92 -6.50
C ARG A 5 -12.61 40.49 -7.00
N PHE A 6 -11.35 40.08 -7.17
CA PHE A 6 -11.01 38.71 -7.54
C PHE A 6 -10.96 37.88 -6.25
N TRP A 7 -12.11 37.35 -5.81
CA TRP A 7 -12.14 36.36 -4.73
C TRP A 7 -11.93 34.97 -5.35
N VAL A 8 -10.69 34.69 -5.76
CA VAL A 8 -10.27 33.28 -5.82
C VAL A 8 -10.03 32.89 -4.37
N LEU A 9 -11.07 32.30 -3.76
CA LEU A 9 -10.91 31.51 -2.55
C LEU A 9 -9.97 30.38 -2.92
N SER A 10 -8.68 30.57 -2.63
CA SER A 10 -7.68 29.52 -2.62
C SER A 10 -8.12 28.52 -1.55
N HIS A 11 -8.94 27.57 -1.93
CA HIS A 11 -9.08 26.33 -1.20
C HIS A 11 -7.70 25.70 -1.28
N GLY A 12 -6.90 25.90 -0.25
CA GLY A 12 -5.64 25.20 -0.10
C GLY A 12 -5.98 23.72 -0.20
N ILE A 13 -5.63 23.11 -1.32
CA ILE A 13 -5.67 21.66 -1.46
C ILE A 13 -4.57 21.21 -0.52
N SER A 14 -4.94 20.90 0.72
CA SER A 14 -4.10 20.13 1.60
C SER A 14 -4.01 18.76 0.96
N ALA A 15 -2.98 18.53 0.15
CA ALA A 15 -2.59 17.19 -0.23
C ALA A 15 -2.13 16.52 1.07
N GLN A 16 -3.07 15.88 1.76
CA GLN A 16 -2.77 15.06 2.91
C GLN A 16 -1.83 13.98 2.39
N GLU A 17 -0.55 14.05 2.76
CA GLU A 17 0.45 13.07 2.39
C GLU A 17 -0.04 11.73 2.93
N HIS A 18 -0.63 10.92 2.05
CA HIS A 18 -1.09 9.61 2.42
C HIS A 18 0.18 8.81 2.67
N ARG A 19 0.56 8.69 3.94
CA ARG A 19 1.75 7.93 4.29
C ARG A 19 1.42 6.48 4.04
N LEU A 20 2.04 5.93 3.00
CA LEU A 20 1.91 4.53 2.62
C LEU A 20 3.05 3.73 3.24
N TYR A 21 2.81 2.44 3.44
CA TYR A 21 3.84 1.49 3.83
C TYR A 21 3.74 0.21 3.01
N ASN A 22 4.83 -0.54 3.01
CA ASN A 22 4.96 -1.79 2.25
C ASN A 22 5.23 -2.95 3.22
N ILE A 23 4.66 -4.12 2.93
CA ILE A 23 4.94 -5.38 3.64
C ILE A 23 5.78 -6.27 2.74
N ARG A 24 6.94 -6.70 3.26
CA ARG A 24 7.84 -7.65 2.59
C ARG A 24 8.12 -8.83 3.49
N GLY A 25 8.25 -10.01 2.91
CA GLY A 25 8.62 -11.21 3.65
C GLY A 25 8.76 -12.42 2.74
N THR A 26 8.98 -13.57 3.37
CA THR A 26 9.13 -14.87 2.70
C THR A 26 8.26 -15.91 3.40
N VAL A 27 7.51 -16.70 2.63
CA VAL A 27 6.72 -17.83 3.11
C VAL A 27 7.54 -19.10 2.97
N LYS A 28 7.65 -19.88 4.05
CA LYS A 28 8.42 -21.14 4.09
C LYS A 28 7.61 -22.24 4.76
N ASP A 29 7.80 -23.47 4.30
CA ASP A 29 7.34 -24.65 5.03
C ASP A 29 8.16 -24.83 6.31
N GLN A 30 7.50 -25.07 7.45
CA GLN A 30 8.16 -25.10 8.75
C GLN A 30 9.10 -26.32 8.91
N VAL A 31 8.79 -27.46 8.31
CA VAL A 31 9.54 -28.69 8.53
C VAL A 31 10.76 -28.75 7.61
N THR A 32 10.54 -28.50 6.33
CA THR A 32 11.58 -28.58 5.29
C THR A 32 12.40 -27.29 5.16
N GLN A 33 11.91 -26.18 5.72
CA GLN A 33 12.49 -24.84 5.57
C GLN A 33 12.56 -24.35 4.11
N GLN A 34 11.90 -25.06 3.19
CA GLN A 34 11.85 -24.70 1.77
C GLN A 34 10.89 -23.54 1.54
N PRO A 35 11.17 -22.66 0.57
CA PRO A 35 10.25 -21.60 0.18
C PRO A 35 8.96 -22.19 -0.37
N LEU A 36 7.84 -21.57 -0.03
CA LEU A 36 6.53 -21.99 -0.51
C LEU A 36 6.07 -21.06 -1.62
N ILE A 37 6.14 -21.55 -2.86
CA ILE A 37 5.60 -20.87 -4.04
C ILE A 37 4.07 -20.96 -4.06
N GLY A 38 3.40 -19.89 -4.48
CA GLY A 38 1.95 -19.92 -4.70
C GLY A 38 1.10 -19.71 -3.44
N ALA A 39 1.68 -19.31 -2.31
CA ALA A 39 0.90 -18.93 -1.13
C ALA A 39 0.18 -17.62 -1.38
N LEU A 40 -1.10 -17.54 -1.00
CA LEU A 40 -1.88 -16.30 -0.99
C LEU A 40 -1.64 -15.54 0.31
N ILE A 41 -1.17 -14.31 0.20
CA ILE A 41 -1.01 -13.36 1.31
C ILE A 41 -1.99 -12.22 1.06
N TYR A 42 -2.82 -11.88 2.06
CA TYR A 42 -3.77 -10.79 1.95
C TYR A 42 -3.89 -10.03 3.27
N VAL A 43 -4.20 -8.74 3.19
CA VAL A 43 -4.41 -7.88 4.35
C VAL A 43 -5.91 -7.74 4.60
N ILE A 44 -6.36 -8.12 5.79
CA ILE A 44 -7.76 -7.99 6.19
C ILE A 44 -8.13 -6.50 6.31
N ASN A 45 -9.36 -6.15 5.92
CA ASN A 45 -9.91 -4.79 5.92
C ASN A 45 -9.33 -3.84 4.86
N TYR A 46 -8.53 -4.33 3.92
CA TYR A 46 -8.08 -3.57 2.75
C TYR A 46 -8.49 -4.27 1.47
N GLU A 47 -9.36 -3.65 0.68
CA GLU A 47 -9.80 -4.22 -0.59
C GLU A 47 -8.62 -4.35 -1.56
N ASN A 48 -8.57 -5.48 -2.26
CA ASN A 48 -7.56 -5.79 -3.29
C ASN A 48 -6.10 -5.80 -2.81
N GLN A 49 -5.84 -5.78 -1.50
CA GLN A 49 -4.48 -5.85 -0.95
C GLN A 49 -4.06 -7.30 -0.72
N SER A 50 -3.65 -7.95 -1.80
CA SER A 50 -3.17 -9.33 -1.79
C SER A 50 -2.06 -9.56 -2.80
N THR A 51 -1.25 -10.59 -2.56
CA THR A 51 -0.16 -11.01 -3.45
C THR A 51 0.03 -12.52 -3.33
N ILE A 52 0.78 -13.08 -4.26
CA ILE A 52 1.14 -14.50 -4.28
C ILE A 52 2.66 -14.63 -4.17
N SER A 53 3.15 -15.52 -3.31
CA SER A 53 4.58 -15.75 -3.16
C SER A 53 5.20 -16.37 -4.43
N ASN A 54 6.39 -15.90 -4.79
CA ASN A 54 7.12 -16.38 -5.97
C ASN A 54 7.89 -17.69 -5.71
N GLU A 55 8.72 -18.12 -6.67
CA GLU A 55 9.56 -19.33 -6.57
C GLU A 55 10.56 -19.35 -5.40
N ASN A 56 10.96 -18.18 -4.90
CA ASN A 56 11.81 -18.04 -3.72
C ASN A 56 10.97 -17.90 -2.43
N GLY A 57 9.65 -18.00 -2.52
CA GLY A 57 8.70 -17.81 -1.42
C GLY A 57 8.52 -16.34 -1.05
N ASP A 58 9.14 -15.41 -1.77
CA ASP A 58 9.11 -13.99 -1.45
C ASP A 58 7.79 -13.35 -1.86
N PHE A 59 7.34 -12.38 -1.07
CA PHE A 59 6.14 -11.59 -1.36
C PHE A 59 6.36 -10.11 -1.06
N HIS A 60 5.60 -9.27 -1.76
CA HIS A 60 5.57 -7.82 -1.57
C HIS A 60 4.13 -7.31 -1.70
N ILE A 61 3.67 -6.56 -0.71
CA ILE A 61 2.44 -5.77 -0.75
C ILE A 61 2.83 -4.31 -0.61
N GLU A 62 2.41 -3.48 -1.55
CA GLU A 62 2.76 -2.07 -1.64
C GLU A 62 1.55 -1.19 -1.31
N ASP A 63 1.81 0.09 -1.05
CA ASP A 63 0.78 1.14 -1.02
C ASP A 63 -0.33 0.92 0.03
N LEU A 64 0.01 0.33 1.17
CA LEU A 64 -0.93 0.21 2.28
C LEU A 64 -1.03 1.54 3.05
N PRO A 65 -2.24 2.06 3.31
CA PRO A 65 -2.42 3.25 4.14
C PRO A 65 -1.92 3.02 5.56
N LEU A 66 -1.09 3.92 6.10
CA LEU A 66 -0.82 3.92 7.54
C LEU A 66 -2.13 4.15 8.31
N GLY A 67 -2.30 3.39 9.40
CA GLY A 67 -3.44 3.51 10.32
C GLY A 67 -3.51 4.85 11.05
#